data_AF-A0AAX6GXL5-F1
#
_entry.id   AF-A0AAX6GXL5-F1
#
_cell.length_a   1.000
_cell.length_b   1.000
_cell.length_c   1.000
_cell.angle_alpha   90.00
_cell.angle_beta   90.00
_cell.angle_gamma   90.00
#
_symmetry.space_group_name_H-M   'P 1'
#
loop_
_entity.id
_entity.type
_entity.pdbx_description
1 polymer ?
#
loop_
_entity_poly.entity_id
_entity_poly.type
_entity_poly.pdbx_seq_one_letter_code
_entity_poly.pdbx_strand_id
1 'polypeptide(L)'
;MHILPYKVNGSDAYSDNYHEESKLVNDGLLVATVIMYLSNVDRGGETVFPNSELKDTQAKDDRLLDCAATGYAVKPVKGDALLFFHLHPNATKDTSSLHVNCRVGEGEKWSATKRIFTKAFEVKKKAFDVKKKGLEEEEAASIMSDNNECTDEDNNCADWAASGECQRNPVFMLGSTDYYGSCRKSCGVC
;
A
#
# COMPACT_ATOMS: atom_id res chain seq x y z
N MET A 1 1.91 -4.31 1.39
CA MET A 1 2.91 -3.40 0.80
C MET A 1 3.96 -4.29 0.19
N HIS A 2 4.26 -4.12 -1.10
CA HIS A 2 5.22 -4.96 -1.80
C HIS A 2 6.51 -4.17 -2.01
N ILE A 3 7.65 -4.71 -1.57
CA ILE A 3 8.97 -4.11 -1.79
C ILE A 3 9.63 -4.84 -2.95
N LEU A 4 10.04 -4.10 -3.98
CA LEU A 4 10.62 -4.64 -5.20
C LEU A 4 12.03 -4.07 -5.41
N PRO A 5 13.08 -4.91 -5.37
CA PRO A 5 14.42 -4.53 -5.82
C PRO A 5 14.56 -4.71 -7.34
N TYR A 6 15.09 -3.71 -8.03
CA TYR A 6 15.46 -3.78 -9.44
C TYR A 6 16.96 -3.48 -9.61
N LYS A 7 17.69 -4.46 -10.16
CA LYS A 7 19.14 -4.40 -10.39
C LYS A 7 19.47 -4.20 -11.87
N VAL A 8 20.66 -3.66 -12.14
CA VAL A 8 21.23 -3.35 -13.48
C VAL A 8 21.17 -4.52 -14.48
N ASN A 9 21.18 -5.76 -13.98
CA ASN A 9 21.18 -6.99 -14.79
C ASN A 9 19.84 -7.75 -14.79
N GLY A 10 18.75 -7.15 -14.32
CA GLY A 10 17.41 -7.69 -14.56
C GLY A 10 17.06 -7.48 -16.04
N SER A 11 16.85 -8.58 -16.76
CA SER A 11 16.45 -8.55 -18.18
C SER A 11 15.15 -7.76 -18.35
N ASP A 12 15.25 -6.78 -19.25
CA ASP A 12 14.21 -6.03 -19.94
C ASP A 12 13.31 -5.12 -19.11
N ALA A 13 12.93 -4.01 -19.74
CA ALA A 13 11.97 -3.05 -19.21
C ALA A 13 10.75 -3.82 -18.70
N TYR A 14 10.60 -3.89 -17.38
CA TYR A 14 9.39 -4.39 -16.77
C TYR A 14 8.33 -3.30 -17.02
N SER A 15 7.69 -3.37 -18.17
CA SER A 15 6.34 -2.88 -18.23
C SER A 15 5.61 -3.62 -17.12
N ASP A 16 5.13 -2.88 -16.11
CA ASP A 16 3.90 -3.26 -15.44
C ASP A 16 2.81 -3.21 -16.53
N ASN A 17 2.88 -4.14 -17.49
CA ASN A 17 1.77 -4.54 -18.33
C ASN A 17 0.79 -5.27 -17.40
N TYR A 18 0.35 -4.58 -16.35
CA TYR A 18 -0.91 -4.85 -15.68
C TYR A 18 -2.07 -4.28 -16.53
N HIS A 19 -1.94 -4.48 -17.85
CA HIS A 19 -3.03 -4.96 -18.68
C HIS A 19 -3.15 -6.49 -18.59
N GLU A 20 -2.63 -7.13 -17.53
CA GLU A 20 -3.24 -8.36 -17.05
C GLU A 20 -4.67 -7.97 -16.64
N GLU A 21 -5.55 -8.20 -17.62
CA GLU A 21 -6.99 -8.29 -17.53
C GLU A 21 -7.41 -8.40 -16.08
N SER A 22 -8.21 -7.44 -15.61
CA SER A 22 -9.27 -7.68 -14.64
C SER A 22 -9.25 -9.07 -14.01
N LYS A 23 -8.23 -9.36 -13.19
CA LYS A 23 -8.30 -10.42 -12.22
C LYS A 23 -9.15 -9.77 -11.15
N LEU A 24 -10.45 -9.79 -11.45
CA LEU A 24 -11.57 -9.85 -10.52
C LEU A 24 -11.32 -11.02 -9.58
N VAL A 25 -10.23 -10.96 -8.81
CA VAL A 25 -9.92 -11.87 -7.74
C VAL A 25 -10.44 -11.14 -6.53
N ASN A 26 -11.76 -11.26 -6.30
CA ASN A 26 -12.51 -11.03 -5.05
C ASN A 26 -12.24 -9.77 -4.19
N ASP A 27 -11.34 -8.86 -4.56
CA ASP A 27 -10.71 -7.86 -3.69
C ASP A 27 -11.09 -6.40 -4.02
N GLY A 28 -12.08 -6.20 -4.90
CA GLY A 28 -12.55 -4.87 -5.32
C GLY A 28 -11.77 -4.29 -6.52
N LEU A 29 -12.19 -3.10 -6.99
CA LEU A 29 -11.52 -2.41 -8.10
C LEU A 29 -10.26 -1.69 -7.57
N LEU A 30 -9.15 -1.76 -8.31
CA LEU A 30 -7.96 -0.98 -8.02
C LEU A 30 -8.23 0.50 -8.28
N VAL A 31 -8.19 1.32 -7.24
CA VAL A 31 -8.46 2.76 -7.31
C VAL A 31 -7.18 3.53 -7.62
N ALA A 32 -6.12 3.23 -6.88
CA ALA A 32 -4.87 3.98 -6.95
C ALA A 32 -3.66 3.13 -6.60
N THR A 33 -2.50 3.55 -7.09
CA THR A 33 -1.20 3.01 -6.70
C THR A 33 -0.34 4.13 -6.16
N VAL A 34 0.32 3.87 -5.03
CA VAL A 34 1.41 4.70 -4.49
C VAL A 34 2.71 3.92 -4.66
N ILE A 35 3.66 4.48 -5.42
CA ILE A 35 5.03 3.99 -5.53
C ILE A 35 5.92 4.88 -4.66
N MET A 36 6.53 4.31 -3.63
CA MET A 36 7.48 4.98 -2.76
C MET A 36 8.90 4.60 -3.20
N TYR A 37 9.74 5.59 -3.52
CA TYR A 37 11.13 5.35 -3.92
C TYR A 37 12.03 5.28 -2.68
N LEU A 38 12.69 4.14 -2.49
CA LEU A 38 13.51 3.85 -1.30
C LEU A 38 15.01 4.02 -1.56
N SER A 39 15.41 4.24 -2.81
CA SER A 39 16.78 4.55 -3.22
C SER A 39 16.81 5.62 -4.33
N ASN A 40 17.95 6.29 -4.45
CA ASN A 40 18.27 7.11 -5.61
C ASN A 40 18.75 6.21 -6.74
N VAL A 41 18.44 6.59 -7.98
CA VAL A 41 18.95 5.92 -9.18
C VAL A 41 19.77 6.90 -10.00
N ASP A 42 21.01 6.51 -10.34
CA ASP A 42 21.95 7.39 -11.03
C ASP A 42 21.51 7.61 -12.48
N ARG A 43 21.23 6.52 -13.21
CA ARG A 43 20.72 6.54 -14.59
C ARG A 43 19.64 5.49 -14.82
N GLY A 44 18.53 5.88 -15.43
CA GLY A 44 17.40 5.00 -15.72
C GLY A 44 16.45 4.81 -14.54
N GLY A 45 15.66 3.74 -14.60
CA GLY A 45 14.73 3.37 -13.52
C GLY A 45 13.47 4.23 -13.42
N GLU A 46 13.22 5.13 -14.38
CA GLU A 46 12.07 6.03 -14.39
C GLU A 46 10.74 5.27 -14.42
N THR A 47 9.71 5.85 -13.81
CA THR A 47 8.32 5.43 -14.05
C THR A 47 7.71 6.38 -15.07
N VAL A 48 7.34 5.85 -16.24
CA VAL A 48 6.94 6.63 -17.41
C VAL A 48 5.46 6.45 -17.67
N PHE A 49 4.75 7.54 -17.99
CA PHE A 49 3.35 7.55 -18.37
C PHE A 49 3.21 7.95 -19.85
N PRO A 50 3.14 6.99 -20.79
CA PRO A 50 3.12 7.28 -22.24
C PRO A 50 1.87 8.05 -22.70
N ASN A 51 0.75 7.84 -22.00
CA ASN A 51 -0.54 8.44 -22.33
C ASN A 51 -0.84 9.69 -21.50
N SER A 52 0.11 10.19 -20.71
CA SER A 52 -0.10 11.40 -19.92
C SER A 52 -0.26 12.62 -20.83
N GLU A 53 -1.18 13.51 -20.48
CA GLU A 53 -1.33 14.83 -21.12
C GLU A 53 -0.06 15.69 -20.97
N LEU A 54 0.76 15.39 -19.97
CA LEU A 54 2.00 16.12 -19.67
C LEU A 54 3.21 15.57 -20.42
N LYS A 55 3.09 14.52 -21.24
CA LYS A 55 4.22 13.83 -21.87
C LYS A 55 5.19 14.72 -22.66
N ASP A 56 4.71 15.85 -23.19
CA ASP A 56 5.50 16.78 -24.02
C ASP A 56 5.99 17.99 -23.22
N THR A 57 5.69 18.07 -21.92
CA THR A 57 6.09 19.20 -21.05
C THR A 57 7.50 19.05 -20.49
N GLN A 58 8.04 17.83 -20.44
CA GLN A 58 9.38 17.57 -19.94
C GLN A 58 10.41 17.71 -21.06
N ALA A 59 11.50 18.44 -20.78
CA ALA A 59 12.65 18.48 -21.66
C ALA A 59 13.25 17.07 -21.77
N LYS A 60 13.27 16.54 -22.99
CA LYS A 60 13.89 15.25 -23.29
C LYS A 60 15.39 15.48 -23.46
N ASP A 61 16.11 15.39 -22.34
CA ASP A 61 17.58 15.46 -22.29
C ASP A 61 18.18 14.17 -22.90
N ASP A 62 19.29 14.29 -23.62
CA ASP A 62 20.06 13.20 -24.24
C ASP A 62 20.54 12.14 -23.22
N ARG A 63 20.48 12.46 -21.92
CA ARG A 63 20.76 11.54 -20.81
C ARG A 63 19.61 10.62 -20.44
N LEU A 64 18.39 10.86 -20.93
CA LEU A 64 17.27 9.96 -20.71
C LEU A 64 17.45 8.71 -21.59
N LEU A 65 17.20 7.54 -21.00
CA LEU A 65 17.08 6.31 -21.78
C LEU A 65 15.88 6.41 -22.72
N ASP A 66 15.93 5.74 -23.89
CA ASP A 66 14.86 5.74 -24.90
C ASP A 66 13.46 5.52 -24.31
N CYS A 67 13.36 4.65 -23.29
CA CYS A 67 12.13 4.38 -22.56
C CYS A 67 11.51 5.64 -21.92
N ALA A 68 12.33 6.50 -21.32
CA ALA A 68 11.87 7.69 -20.62
C ALA A 68 11.45 8.82 -21.56
N ALA A 69 11.88 8.78 -22.84
CA ALA A 69 11.44 9.70 -23.87
C ALA A 69 10.02 9.40 -24.41
N THR A 70 9.43 8.25 -24.08
CA THR A 70 8.13 7.80 -24.61
C THR A 70 6.90 8.42 -23.93
N GLY A 71 7.09 9.15 -22.82
CA GLY A 71 5.99 9.68 -22.01
C GLY A 71 6.46 10.70 -20.98
N TYR A 72 5.59 11.01 -20.01
CA TYR A 72 5.99 11.76 -18.83
C TYR A 72 6.78 10.84 -17.88
N ALA A 73 8.05 11.14 -17.64
CA ALA A 73 8.96 10.31 -16.86
C ALA A 73 9.18 10.86 -15.46
N VAL A 74 9.02 10.01 -14.45
CA VAL A 74 9.31 10.32 -13.04
C VAL A 74 10.60 9.62 -12.65
N LYS A 75 11.63 10.40 -12.32
CA LYS A 75 12.92 9.89 -11.85
C LYS A 75 12.81 9.39 -10.40
N PRO A 76 13.36 8.21 -10.05
CA PRO A 76 13.38 7.74 -8.66
C PRO A 76 14.33 8.56 -7.80
N VAL A 77 13.80 9.22 -6.79
CA VAL A 77 14.56 9.93 -5.76
C VAL A 77 14.16 9.37 -4.40
N LYS A 78 15.13 8.98 -3.59
CA LYS A 78 14.91 8.39 -2.28
C LYS A 78 14.08 9.33 -1.40
N GLY A 79 12.95 8.82 -0.91
CA GLY A 79 12.02 9.57 -0.06
C GLY A 79 10.81 10.11 -0.81
N ASP A 80 10.87 10.24 -2.13
CA ASP A 80 9.74 10.68 -2.94
C ASP A 80 8.71 9.57 -3.12
N ALA A 81 7.45 9.98 -3.30
CA ALA A 81 6.34 9.09 -3.57
C ALA A 81 5.53 9.58 -4.77
N LEU A 82 5.15 8.65 -5.63
CA LEU A 82 4.32 8.86 -6.80
C LEU A 82 2.95 8.22 -6.59
N LEU A 83 1.91 9.03 -6.57
CA LEU A 83 0.51 8.60 -6.51
C LEU A 83 -0.15 8.80 -7.89
N PHE A 84 -0.83 7.77 -8.37
CA PHE A 84 -1.68 7.87 -9.56
C PHE A 84 -2.93 7.00 -9.40
N PHE A 85 -4.01 7.44 -10.04
CA PHE A 85 -5.32 6.79 -10.00
C PHE A 85 -5.54 5.95 -11.26
N HIS A 86 -6.17 4.79 -11.11
CA HIS A 86 -6.55 3.92 -12.23
C HIS A 86 -7.99 4.16 -12.69
N LEU A 87 -8.75 4.93 -11.93
CA LEU A 87 -10.15 5.23 -12.17
C LEU A 87 -10.38 6.74 -12.06
N HIS A 88 -11.24 7.25 -12.94
CA HIS A 88 -11.82 8.58 -12.79
C HIS A 88 -12.88 8.59 -11.66
N PRO A 89 -13.30 9.77 -11.15
CA PRO A 89 -14.31 9.86 -10.09
C PRO A 89 -15.66 9.20 -10.43
N ASN A 90 -15.98 9.07 -11.73
CA ASN A 90 -17.15 8.36 -12.24
C ASN A 90 -16.96 6.83 -12.34
N ALA A 91 -15.87 6.29 -11.77
CA ALA A 91 -15.45 4.89 -11.79
C ALA A 91 -15.10 4.31 -13.17
N THR A 92 -14.94 5.13 -14.22
CA THR A 92 -14.42 4.64 -15.51
C THR A 92 -12.90 4.53 -15.46
N LYS A 93 -12.33 3.55 -16.17
CA LYS A 93 -10.87 3.36 -16.27
C LYS A 93 -10.18 4.61 -16.82
N ASP A 94 -9.11 5.03 -16.16
CA ASP A 94 -8.22 6.06 -16.63
C ASP A 94 -7.14 5.43 -17.53
N THR A 95 -7.09 5.78 -18.81
CA THR A 95 -6.08 5.27 -19.75
C THR A 95 -4.77 6.04 -19.69
N SER A 96 -4.78 7.24 -19.10
CA SER A 96 -3.58 8.07 -18.87
C SER A 96 -2.71 7.53 -17.75
N SER A 97 -3.27 6.69 -16.87
CA SER A 97 -2.58 6.02 -15.77
C SER A 97 -1.68 4.83 -16.20
N LEU A 98 -1.73 4.47 -17.49
CA LEU A 98 -0.82 3.49 -18.07
C LEU A 98 0.62 3.93 -17.79
N HIS A 99 1.38 3.05 -17.16
CA HIS A 99 2.76 3.33 -16.80
C HIS A 99 3.68 2.16 -17.12
N VAL A 100 4.94 2.49 -17.37
CA VAL A 100 6.03 1.56 -17.66
C VAL A 100 7.18 1.88 -16.72
N ASN A 101 7.85 0.86 -16.18
CA ASN A 101 9.08 1.06 -15.41
C ASN A 101 10.28 0.84 -16.34
N CYS A 102 11.05 1.90 -16.56
CA CYS A 102 12.27 1.83 -17.36
C CYS A 102 13.34 1.00 -16.65
N ARG A 103 14.21 0.37 -17.45
CA ARG A 103 15.36 -0.37 -16.96
C ARG A 103 16.29 0.55 -16.17
N VAL A 104 16.86 0.03 -15.08
CA VAL A 104 17.94 0.69 -14.36
C VAL A 104 19.23 0.56 -15.17
N GLY A 105 19.78 1.68 -15.64
CA GLY A 105 21.03 1.71 -16.38
C GLY A 105 22.25 1.71 -15.47
N GLU A 106 22.20 2.47 -14.37
CA GLU A 106 23.28 2.60 -13.38
C GLU A 106 22.70 2.84 -11.97
N GLY A 107 23.29 2.19 -10.97
CA GLY A 107 22.80 2.18 -9.59
C GLY A 107 21.81 1.04 -9.30
N GLU A 108 20.99 1.19 -8.26
CA GLU A 108 19.98 0.21 -7.86
C GLU A 108 18.66 0.92 -7.50
N LYS A 109 17.53 0.41 -8.01
CA LYS A 109 16.20 0.95 -7.70
C LYS A 109 15.52 0.07 -6.66
N TRP A 110 15.25 0.64 -5.51
CA TRP A 110 14.37 0.08 -4.49
C TRP A 110 13.07 0.87 -4.48
N SER A 111 11.95 0.18 -4.56
CA SER A 111 10.64 0.80 -4.45
C SER A 111 9.68 -0.04 -3.62
N ALA A 112 8.75 0.63 -2.96
CA ALA A 112 7.63 -0.03 -2.30
C ALA A 112 6.32 0.43 -2.91
N THR A 113 5.49 -0.52 -3.30
CA THR A 113 4.21 -0.28 -3.95
C THR A 113 3.07 -0.59 -2.98
N LYS A 114 2.21 0.41 -2.74
CA LYS A 114 0.94 0.25 -2.04
C LYS A 114 -0.19 0.42 -3.05
N ARG A 115 -1.00 -0.62 -3.19
CA ARG A 115 -2.21 -0.62 -4.00
C ARG A 115 -3.41 -0.32 -3.09
N ILE A 116 -4.32 0.50 -3.57
CA ILE A 116 -5.54 0.93 -2.88
C ILE A 116 -6.73 0.42 -3.68
N PHE A 117 -7.57 -0.39 -3.06
CA PHE A 117 -8.74 -1.00 -3.67
C PHE A 117 -10.03 -0.41 -3.10
N THR A 118 -11.14 -0.50 -3.84
CA THR A 118 -12.45 -0.01 -3.37
C THR A 118 -13.01 -0.79 -2.20
N LYS A 119 -12.54 -2.02 -1.99
CA LYS A 119 -12.95 -2.87 -0.87
C LYS A 119 -11.75 -3.12 0.03
N ALA A 120 -12.04 -3.23 1.32
CA ALA A 120 -11.08 -3.84 2.23
C ALA A 120 -10.83 -5.27 1.75
N PHE A 121 -9.57 -5.66 1.70
CA PHE A 121 -9.23 -7.07 1.54
C PHE A 121 -9.86 -7.82 2.71
N GLU A 122 -10.61 -8.87 2.40
CA GLU A 122 -10.97 -9.84 3.43
C GLU A 122 -9.67 -10.48 3.90
N VAL A 123 -9.10 -9.93 4.98
CA VAL A 123 -8.22 -10.71 5.83
C VAL A 123 -9.16 -11.78 6.38
N LYS A 124 -9.27 -12.91 5.69
CA LYS A 124 -9.78 -14.13 6.31
C LYS A 124 -8.92 -14.27 7.54
N LYS A 125 -9.43 -13.83 8.70
CA LYS A 125 -8.90 -14.21 10.01
C LYS A 125 -8.86 -15.71 9.89
N LYS A 126 -7.67 -16.25 9.61
CA LYS A 126 -7.50 -17.70 9.55
C LYS A 126 -8.10 -18.14 10.87
N ALA A 127 -9.06 -19.03 10.78
CA ALA A 127 -9.71 -19.71 11.88
C ALA A 127 -8.65 -20.45 12.71
N PHE A 128 -7.88 -19.67 13.46
CA PHE A 128 -7.05 -20.03 14.58
C PHE A 128 -7.91 -19.53 15.74
N ASP A 129 -8.49 -20.48 16.48
CA ASP A 129 -9.49 -20.29 17.56
C ASP A 129 -10.99 -20.38 17.21
N VAL A 130 -11.39 -21.20 16.24
CA VAL A 130 -12.77 -21.77 16.22
C VAL A 130 -12.79 -23.30 16.30
N LYS A 131 -11.65 -23.98 16.10
CA LYS A 131 -11.61 -25.46 16.11
C LYS A 131 -11.49 -26.11 17.50
N LYS A 132 -11.67 -25.36 18.59
CA LYS A 132 -11.54 -25.90 19.95
C LYS A 132 -12.67 -25.46 20.88
N LYS A 133 -13.89 -25.86 20.55
CA LYS A 133 -14.87 -26.49 21.45
C LYS A 133 -16.16 -26.65 20.65
N GLY A 134 -16.49 -27.90 20.31
CA GLY A 134 -17.78 -28.22 19.71
C GLY A 134 -18.89 -27.89 20.69
N LEU A 135 -19.52 -26.74 20.50
CA LEU A 135 -20.75 -26.32 21.15
C LEU A 135 -21.68 -25.80 20.04
N GLU A 136 -22.93 -26.22 20.11
CA GLU A 136 -23.91 -26.22 19.02
C GLU A 136 -24.39 -24.81 18.65
N GLU A 137 -24.84 -24.67 17.39
CA GLU A 137 -25.12 -23.41 16.66
C GLU A 137 -26.19 -22.50 17.28
N GLU A 138 -26.94 -22.91 18.32
CA GLU A 138 -28.06 -22.14 18.86
C GLU A 138 -27.70 -21.16 19.99
N GLU A 139 -26.49 -21.25 20.57
CA GLU A 139 -26.02 -20.32 21.63
C GLU A 139 -25.15 -19.16 21.08
N ALA A 140 -24.93 -19.10 19.77
CA ALA A 140 -24.15 -18.05 19.11
C ALA A 140 -24.96 -16.78 18.78
N ALA A 141 -26.28 -16.81 18.94
CA ALA A 141 -27.18 -15.70 18.58
C ALA A 141 -27.54 -14.73 19.71
N SER A 142 -27.11 -14.99 20.96
CA SER A 142 -27.35 -14.10 22.12
C SER A 142 -26.19 -13.16 22.46
N ILE A 143 -25.05 -13.27 21.76
CA ILE A 143 -23.85 -12.43 21.98
C ILE A 143 -23.70 -11.41 20.84
N MET A 144 -24.79 -10.75 20.47
CA MET A 144 -24.76 -9.58 19.58
C MET A 144 -25.22 -8.30 20.29
N SER A 145 -25.06 -8.23 21.61
CA SER A 145 -25.34 -7.01 22.38
C SER A 145 -24.55 -6.90 23.68
N ASP A 146 -23.21 -7.14 23.66
CA ASP A 146 -22.34 -6.64 24.75
C ASP A 146 -20.82 -6.65 24.45
N ASN A 147 -20.38 -6.41 23.22
CA ASN A 147 -18.94 -6.23 22.95
C ASN A 147 -18.47 -4.80 23.23
N ASN A 148 -18.63 -4.40 24.49
CA ASN A 148 -17.85 -3.32 25.11
C ASN A 148 -16.64 -3.92 25.86
N GLU A 149 -16.16 -5.09 25.44
CA GLU A 149 -15.04 -5.75 26.10
C GLU A 149 -13.74 -5.02 25.76
N CYS A 150 -13.26 -4.26 26.75
CA CYS A 150 -12.00 -3.58 26.71
C CYS A 150 -10.85 -4.59 26.69
N THR A 151 -10.17 -4.69 25.55
CA THR A 151 -9.02 -5.57 25.37
C THR A 151 -7.85 -4.81 24.76
N ASP A 152 -6.65 -5.31 25.01
CA ASP A 152 -5.45 -4.88 24.31
C ASP A 152 -5.28 -5.72 23.03
N GLU A 153 -4.85 -5.09 21.95
CA GLU A 153 -4.62 -5.74 20.65
C GLU A 153 -3.21 -6.34 20.53
N ASP A 154 -2.28 -5.96 21.42
CA ASP A 154 -0.89 -6.43 21.42
C ASP A 154 -0.47 -6.95 22.80
N ASN A 155 0.36 -7.98 22.82
CA ASN A 155 0.90 -8.58 24.05
C ASN A 155 1.88 -7.63 24.77
N ASN A 156 2.48 -6.68 24.04
CA ASN A 156 3.43 -5.71 24.57
C ASN A 156 2.74 -4.46 25.16
N CYS A 157 1.41 -4.35 25.09
CA CYS A 157 0.68 -3.19 25.59
C CYS A 157 0.98 -2.88 27.07
N ALA A 158 1.14 -3.90 27.91
CA ALA A 158 1.46 -3.73 29.33
C ALA A 158 2.85 -3.11 29.52
N ASP A 159 3.85 -3.58 28.77
CA ASP A 159 5.23 -3.08 28.85
C ASP A 159 5.32 -1.64 28.34
N TRP A 160 4.60 -1.32 27.26
CA TRP A 160 4.53 0.03 26.70
C TRP A 160 3.79 0.99 27.64
N ALA A 161 2.69 0.56 28.24
CA ALA A 161 1.99 1.35 29.25
C ALA A 161 2.90 1.62 30.47
N ALA A 162 3.61 0.60 30.96
CA ALA A 162 4.59 0.74 32.04
C ALA A 162 5.76 1.67 31.67
N SER A 163 6.11 1.73 30.38
CA SER A 163 7.13 2.63 29.84
C SER A 163 6.64 4.07 29.60
N GLY A 164 5.35 4.35 29.86
CA GLY A 164 4.75 5.69 29.70
C GLY A 164 4.24 6.01 28.30
N GLU A 165 4.02 5.00 27.45
CA GLU A 165 3.54 5.21 26.08
C GLU A 165 2.10 5.74 26.02
N CYS A 166 1.30 5.56 27.08
CA CYS A 166 -0.04 6.12 27.14
C CYS A 166 -0.04 7.66 27.00
N GLN A 167 1.01 8.33 27.51
CA GLN A 167 1.19 9.78 27.39
C GLN A 167 2.06 10.18 26.20
N ARG A 168 3.07 9.36 25.86
CA ARG A 168 4.02 9.67 24.77
C ARG A 168 3.47 9.34 23.38
N ASN A 169 2.58 8.35 23.29
CA ASN A 169 1.95 7.88 22.07
C ASN A 169 0.43 7.65 22.24
N PRO A 170 -0.33 8.70 22.60
CA PRO A 170 -1.73 8.57 23.00
C PRO A 170 -2.64 8.11 21.85
N VAL A 171 -2.34 8.45 20.59
CA VAL A 171 -3.17 8.05 19.44
C VAL A 171 -3.10 6.53 19.23
N PHE A 172 -1.91 5.94 19.30
CA PHE A 172 -1.75 4.49 19.16
C PHE A 172 -2.35 3.75 20.35
N MET A 173 -2.06 4.22 21.57
CA MET A 173 -2.42 3.52 22.79
C MET A 173 -3.92 3.67 23.13
N LEU A 174 -4.44 4.90 23.11
CA LEU A 174 -5.78 5.26 23.58
C LEU A 174 -6.81 5.38 22.45
N GLY A 175 -6.35 5.70 21.24
CA GLY A 175 -7.19 5.95 20.08
C GLY A 175 -7.41 7.43 19.77
N SER A 176 -8.24 7.68 18.76
CA SER A 176 -8.73 8.98 18.31
C SER A 176 -10.20 8.87 17.88
N THR A 177 -10.77 9.92 17.29
CA THR A 177 -12.15 9.91 16.78
C THR A 177 -12.42 8.80 15.77
N ASP A 178 -11.39 8.40 15.01
CA ASP A 178 -11.52 7.49 13.86
C ASP A 178 -10.72 6.19 14.07
N TYR A 179 -10.12 5.99 15.24
CA TYR A 179 -9.28 4.84 15.55
C TYR A 179 -9.48 4.43 17.00
N TYR A 180 -9.82 3.16 17.24
CA TYR A 180 -10.19 2.69 18.57
C TYR A 180 -9.04 2.79 19.58
N GLY A 181 -7.78 2.62 19.16
CA GLY A 181 -6.62 2.53 20.04
C GLY A 181 -6.30 1.07 20.38
N SER A 182 -5.02 0.70 20.30
CA SER A 182 -4.58 -0.70 20.40
C SER A 182 -4.27 -1.16 21.83
N CYS A 183 -4.06 -0.25 22.79
CA CYS A 183 -3.60 -0.60 24.14
C CYS A 183 -4.43 0.05 25.25
N ARG A 184 -5.73 0.21 24.99
CA ARG A 184 -6.64 0.97 25.85
C ARG A 184 -6.77 0.39 27.26
N LYS A 185 -6.78 -0.94 27.37
CA LYS A 185 -6.89 -1.66 28.64
C LYS A 185 -5.63 -1.47 29.48
N SER A 186 -4.46 -1.64 28.86
CA SER A 186 -3.18 -1.39 29.53
C SER A 186 -3.01 0.07 29.98
N CYS A 187 -3.65 1.01 29.28
CA CYS A 187 -3.68 2.41 29.67
C CYS A 187 -4.85 2.80 30.61
N GLY A 188 -5.71 1.85 30.99
CA GLY A 188 -6.81 2.07 31.94
C GLY A 188 -7.88 3.05 31.47
N VAL A 189 -8.04 3.25 30.15
CA VAL A 189 -9.09 4.11 29.59
C VAL A 189 -10.38 3.36 29.27
N CYS A 190 -10.30 2.03 29.39
CA CYS A 190 -11.36 1.11 29.69
C CYS A 190 -10.72 -0.04 30.52
#